data_AF-A0A7S4UI93-F1
#
_entry.id   AF-A0A7S4UI93-F1
#
_cell.length_a   1.000
_cell.length_b   1.000
_cell.length_c   1.000
_cell.angle_alpha   90.00
_cell.angle_beta   90.00
_cell.angle_gamma   90.00
#
_symmetry.space_group_name_H-M   'P 1'
#
loop_
_entity.id
_entity.type
_entity.pdbx_description
1 polymer ?
#
loop_
_entity_poly.entity_id
_entity_poly.type
_entity_poly.pdbx_seq_one_letter_code
_entity_poly.pdbx_strand_id
1 'polypeptide(L)'
;SLVMIALKSTHRAAALTTLLLLPSILCKQELVQIQVITRHGARTALPKTKKLLEGGSALTPLGEKQHYDLGLWLRKRYISSKDDPLRLSKFDYTKVYLMSSEFDRTMVSATSLLTGLFPEDSRNNDVMGYSLLPAGTPRANIPLHVKENGRDITIRAYDKCPSFVQDLQRFYETPEFRTRQQEHKDSGLLYKVAKSATLQKYAEADEDGRHFIPLTEIWNAFDEINVAKTECSDDAAGSGTCKALTEPSLQNLLSESEWLELKKLAFWVEAKKYGRENAGSRLGNIMLDILRRMGPVLKDGEIVTTKTPEELDSFVLYSAHYATILGALAALDVSAFNGDFLKDRIPEYAAALIFELYFDSETKSYSVQVLFKDGGKESAEYLALQEDCGKTGPCPLQVLVKRLQQMGYDDDLGWCRVCSNSDSETCQLGRYRSTPYSAHIAAAALSSSAGVILLFCLLSLLRRRYNRYLNDRRAKALDSSQLETLELKSHKRAEPEDRSQVQ
;
A
#
# COMPACT_ATOMS: atom_id res chain seq x y z
N SER A 1 -77.97 18.42 36.69
CA SER A 1 -78.72 18.15 37.92
C SER A 1 -78.84 16.66 38.13
N LEU A 2 -78.44 16.20 39.33
CA LEU A 2 -78.60 14.86 39.93
C LEU A 2 -77.86 13.68 39.26
N VAL A 3 -77.27 12.70 39.95
CA VAL A 3 -76.96 12.43 41.38
C VAL A 3 -75.95 11.27 41.38
N MET A 4 -75.12 11.21 42.44
CA MET A 4 -74.21 10.12 42.83
C MET A 4 -74.80 8.70 42.72
N ILE A 5 -73.93 7.68 42.64
CA ILE A 5 -73.72 6.67 43.71
C ILE A 5 -72.65 5.66 43.27
N ALA A 6 -71.63 5.50 44.11
CA ALA A 6 -70.62 4.46 44.06
C ALA A 6 -71.16 3.16 44.67
N LEU A 7 -70.75 1.98 44.17
CA LEU A 7 -70.68 0.73 44.93
C LEU A 7 -69.83 -0.35 44.22
N LYS A 8 -68.66 -0.64 44.85
CA LYS A 8 -67.98 -1.93 45.10
C LYS A 8 -67.96 -3.06 44.04
N SER A 9 -66.76 -3.49 43.65
CA SER A 9 -66.22 -4.86 43.89
C SER A 9 -64.79 -4.97 43.32
N THR A 10 -63.77 -5.05 44.18
CA THR A 10 -62.97 -6.26 44.47
C THR A 10 -62.63 -7.14 43.26
N HIS A 11 -61.58 -6.79 42.53
CA HIS A 11 -60.71 -7.78 41.90
C HIS A 11 -59.24 -7.37 42.09
N ARG A 12 -58.54 -8.14 42.93
CA ARG A 12 -57.07 -8.18 42.95
C ARG A 12 -56.63 -8.79 41.62
N ALA A 13 -56.34 -7.96 40.63
CA ALA A 13 -55.53 -8.38 39.49
C ALA A 13 -54.07 -8.24 39.92
N ALA A 14 -53.40 -9.37 40.09
CA ALA A 14 -51.95 -9.41 40.16
C ALA A 14 -51.42 -8.88 38.81
N ALA A 15 -50.97 -7.63 38.79
CA ALA A 15 -50.20 -7.10 37.67
C ALA A 15 -48.85 -7.81 37.69
N LEU A 16 -48.77 -8.92 36.95
CA LEU A 16 -47.52 -9.53 36.55
C LEU A 16 -46.87 -8.53 35.59
N THR A 17 -46.03 -7.64 36.12
CA THR A 17 -45.15 -6.78 35.34
C THR A 17 -44.12 -7.69 34.69
N THR A 18 -44.48 -8.31 33.56
CA THR A 18 -43.53 -8.95 32.66
C THR A 18 -42.66 -7.83 32.11
N LEU A 19 -41.56 -7.55 32.81
CA LEU A 19 -40.48 -6.74 32.29
C LEU A 19 -39.98 -7.49 31.06
N LEU A 20 -40.49 -7.11 29.89
CA LEU A 20 -39.94 -7.46 28.59
C LEU A 20 -38.52 -6.90 28.57
N LEU A 21 -37.58 -7.68 29.09
CA LEU A 21 -36.18 -7.63 28.69
C LEU A 21 -36.18 -8.02 27.22
N LEU A 22 -36.54 -7.06 26.35
CA LEU A 22 -36.05 -7.05 25.00
C LEU A 22 -34.53 -7.13 25.16
N PRO A 23 -33.86 -8.23 24.75
CA PRO A 23 -32.43 -8.16 24.62
C PRO A 23 -32.22 -6.98 23.67
N SER A 24 -31.56 -5.95 24.17
CA SER A 24 -30.95 -4.98 23.29
C SER A 24 -30.03 -5.84 22.43
N ILE A 25 -30.46 -6.16 21.21
CA ILE A 25 -29.58 -6.67 20.17
C ILE A 25 -28.70 -5.46 19.87
N LEU A 26 -27.72 -5.24 20.75
CA LEU A 26 -26.68 -4.28 20.57
C LEU A 26 -25.89 -4.89 19.41
N CYS A 27 -26.13 -4.42 18.20
CA CYS A 27 -25.33 -4.81 17.05
C CYS A 27 -23.87 -4.49 17.41
N LYS A 28 -23.09 -5.51 17.75
CA LYS A 28 -21.79 -5.38 18.41
C LYS A 28 -20.65 -5.32 17.40
N GLN A 29 -20.93 -4.59 16.31
CA GLN A 29 -20.04 -4.37 15.20
C GLN A 29 -19.18 -3.14 15.50
N GLU A 30 -17.91 -3.37 15.76
CA GLU A 30 -16.96 -2.33 16.18
C GLU A 30 -16.03 -1.96 15.03
N LEU A 31 -15.76 -0.68 14.84
CA LEU A 31 -14.74 -0.23 13.90
C LEU A 31 -13.36 -0.55 14.49
N VAL A 32 -12.56 -1.37 13.80
CA VAL A 32 -11.28 -1.88 14.31
C VAL A 32 -10.06 -1.35 13.56
N GLN A 33 -10.23 -0.88 12.33
CA GLN A 33 -9.16 -0.32 11.51
C GLN A 33 -9.71 0.67 10.49
N ILE A 34 -8.95 1.73 10.21
CA ILE A 34 -9.14 2.54 9.00
C ILE A 34 -7.85 2.61 8.18
N GLN A 35 -7.99 2.55 6.86
CA GLN A 35 -6.90 2.76 5.92
C GLN A 35 -7.27 3.87 4.94
N VAL A 36 -6.38 4.84 4.74
CA VAL A 36 -6.69 6.08 4.01
C VAL A 36 -5.66 6.30 2.90
N ILE A 37 -6.11 6.37 1.65
CA ILE A 37 -5.28 6.81 0.51
C ILE A 37 -5.61 8.28 0.23
N THR A 38 -4.62 9.16 0.26
CA THR A 38 -4.84 10.59 -0.02
C THR A 38 -4.12 11.06 -1.27
N ARG A 39 -4.74 11.94 -2.07
CA ARG A 39 -4.01 12.82 -2.99
C ARG A 39 -3.32 13.88 -2.14
N HIS A 40 -2.07 14.24 -2.47
CA HIS A 40 -1.41 15.42 -1.89
C HIS A 40 -2.24 16.72 -2.02
N GLY A 41 -1.86 17.74 -1.26
CA GLY A 41 -2.50 19.06 -1.26
C GLY A 41 -2.13 19.93 -2.47
N ALA A 42 -2.62 21.17 -2.47
CA ALA A 42 -2.24 22.20 -3.42
C ALA A 42 -0.72 22.39 -3.46
N ARG A 43 -0.22 22.68 -4.66
CA ARG A 43 1.19 22.59 -5.01
C ARG A 43 1.51 23.52 -6.18
N THR A 44 2.80 23.74 -6.44
CA THR A 44 3.26 24.36 -7.69
C THR A 44 3.00 23.45 -8.89
N ALA A 45 3.18 23.97 -10.11
CA ALA A 45 2.98 23.22 -11.35
C ALA A 45 3.77 21.89 -11.35
N LEU A 46 3.12 20.82 -11.84
CA LEU A 46 3.65 19.46 -11.89
C LEU A 46 3.58 18.95 -13.33
N PRO A 47 4.58 19.29 -14.16
CA PRO A 47 4.67 18.78 -15.51
C PRO A 47 4.84 17.26 -15.49
N LYS A 48 4.14 16.58 -16.41
CA LYS A 48 4.27 15.15 -16.65
C LYS A 48 4.85 14.90 -18.03
N THR A 49 5.76 13.95 -18.10
CA THR A 49 6.27 13.45 -19.38
C THR A 49 5.28 12.47 -20.02
N LYS A 50 5.47 12.17 -21.30
CA LYS A 50 4.73 11.12 -22.02
C LYS A 50 4.86 9.73 -21.37
N LYS A 51 5.94 9.49 -20.59
CA LYS A 51 6.15 8.27 -19.79
C LYS A 51 5.59 8.37 -18.37
N LEU A 52 4.77 9.38 -18.08
CA LEU A 52 4.14 9.61 -16.78
C LEU A 52 5.10 9.94 -15.64
N LEU A 53 6.37 10.19 -15.96
CA LEU A 53 7.36 10.69 -14.99
C LEU A 53 7.01 12.13 -14.60
N GLU A 54 7.14 12.42 -13.32
CA GLU A 54 6.81 13.70 -12.69
C GLU A 54 7.84 14.04 -11.61
N GLY A 55 8.00 15.32 -11.27
CA GLY A 55 8.96 15.80 -10.28
C GLY A 55 9.00 17.32 -10.19
N GLY A 56 9.78 17.86 -9.26
CA GLY A 56 10.07 19.31 -9.16
C GLY A 56 8.95 20.19 -8.61
N SER A 57 7.79 19.62 -8.27
CA SER A 57 6.69 20.37 -7.66
C SER A 57 6.74 20.34 -6.13
N ALA A 58 6.60 21.51 -5.53
CA ALA A 58 6.58 21.72 -4.09
C ALA A 58 5.14 21.91 -3.58
N LEU A 59 4.85 21.40 -2.39
CA LEU A 59 3.59 21.69 -1.70
C LEU A 59 3.53 23.17 -1.33
N THR A 60 2.36 23.77 -1.42
CA THR A 60 2.15 25.18 -1.02
C THR A 60 1.60 25.25 0.40
N PRO A 61 1.66 26.41 1.07
CA PRO A 61 1.03 26.59 2.38
C PRO A 61 -0.48 26.27 2.37
N LEU A 62 -1.17 26.51 1.24
CA LEU A 62 -2.55 26.09 1.07
C LEU A 62 -2.68 24.56 1.07
N GLY A 63 -1.76 23.85 0.40
CA GLY A 63 -1.72 22.39 0.43
C GLY A 63 -1.46 21.81 1.82
N GLU A 64 -0.58 22.43 2.60
CA GLU A 64 -0.37 22.07 4.01
C GLU A 64 -1.67 22.24 4.82
N LYS A 65 -2.34 23.39 4.67
CA LYS A 65 -3.62 23.67 5.34
C LYS A 65 -4.69 22.65 4.96
N GLN A 66 -4.82 22.33 3.67
CA GLN A 66 -5.79 21.35 3.19
C GLN A 66 -5.60 19.97 3.84
N HIS A 67 -4.35 19.52 3.99
CA HIS A 67 -4.07 18.26 4.66
C HIS A 67 -4.28 18.35 6.17
N TYR A 68 -3.90 19.46 6.81
CA TYR A 68 -4.21 19.70 8.22
C TYR A 68 -5.71 19.61 8.49
N ASP A 69 -6.53 20.27 7.67
CA ASP A 69 -7.99 20.24 7.77
C ASP A 69 -8.56 18.83 7.53
N LEU A 70 -8.00 18.07 6.59
CA LEU A 70 -8.35 16.66 6.41
C LEU A 70 -8.01 15.83 7.66
N GLY A 71 -6.88 16.10 8.31
CA GLY A 71 -6.49 15.49 9.58
C GLY A 71 -7.49 15.78 10.70
N LEU A 72 -7.92 17.04 10.83
CA LEU A 72 -8.97 17.43 11.79
C LEU A 72 -10.29 16.71 11.51
N TRP A 73 -10.66 16.58 10.24
CA TRP A 73 -11.88 15.87 9.84
C TRP A 73 -11.82 14.39 10.23
N LEU A 74 -10.70 13.71 9.93
CA LEU A 74 -10.47 12.32 10.31
C LEU A 74 -10.50 12.15 11.83
N ARG A 75 -9.87 13.06 12.57
CA ARG A 75 -9.90 13.06 14.04
C ARG A 75 -11.32 13.18 14.56
N LYS A 76 -12.09 14.14 14.05
CA LYS A 76 -13.50 14.35 14.45
C LYS A 76 -14.34 13.10 14.19
N ARG A 77 -14.13 12.42 13.06
CA ARG A 77 -14.89 11.23 12.67
C ARG A 77 -14.53 9.99 13.49
N TYR A 78 -13.24 9.74 13.73
CA TYR A 78 -12.78 8.43 14.19
C TYR A 78 -12.17 8.41 15.60
N ILE A 79 -11.77 9.55 16.14
CA ILE A 79 -11.03 9.65 17.40
C ILE A 79 -11.84 10.42 18.45
N SER A 80 -12.36 11.59 18.07
CA SER A 80 -13.11 12.46 18.97
C SER A 80 -14.60 12.12 19.04
N SER A 81 -15.04 11.02 18.41
CA SER A 81 -16.41 10.51 18.60
C SER A 81 -16.56 9.98 20.03
N LYS A 82 -17.78 9.97 20.58
CA LYS A 82 -18.05 9.64 22.00
C LYS A 82 -17.48 8.29 22.44
N ASP A 83 -17.23 7.39 21.49
CA ASP A 83 -16.84 6.01 21.73
C ASP A 83 -15.36 5.72 21.40
N ASP A 84 -14.60 6.68 20.82
CA ASP A 84 -13.21 6.53 20.33
C ASP A 84 -12.91 5.08 19.89
N PRO A 85 -13.61 4.56 18.85
CA PRO A 85 -13.64 3.13 18.58
C PRO A 85 -12.26 2.57 18.24
N LEU A 86 -11.37 3.41 17.71
CA LEU A 86 -9.99 3.06 17.39
C LEU A 86 -9.04 3.21 18.58
N ARG A 87 -9.46 3.81 19.69
CA ARG A 87 -8.66 4.10 20.89
C ARG A 87 -7.42 4.93 20.58
N LEU A 88 -7.58 5.93 19.71
CA LEU A 88 -6.49 6.78 19.19
C LEU A 88 -6.56 8.22 19.71
N SER A 89 -7.23 8.48 20.84
CA SER A 89 -7.20 9.79 21.50
C SER A 89 -5.77 10.30 21.79
N LYS A 90 -4.83 9.39 22.03
CA LYS A 90 -3.38 9.59 22.03
C LYS A 90 -2.72 8.81 20.91
N PHE A 91 -1.58 9.31 20.42
CA PHE A 91 -0.77 8.62 19.43
C PHE A 91 -0.13 7.35 20.02
N ASP A 92 -0.31 6.24 19.31
CA ASP A 92 0.29 4.94 19.61
C ASP A 92 1.01 4.42 18.35
N TYR A 93 2.33 4.29 18.44
CA TYR A 93 3.18 3.84 17.32
C TYR A 93 2.96 2.37 16.96
N THR A 94 2.34 1.57 17.84
CA THR A 94 1.98 0.18 17.57
C THR A 94 0.65 0.03 16.83
N LYS A 95 -0.12 1.13 16.72
CA LYS A 95 -1.46 1.16 16.13
C LYS A 95 -1.57 2.06 14.90
N VAL A 96 -0.53 2.83 14.59
CA VAL A 96 -0.56 3.85 13.55
C VAL A 96 0.60 3.62 12.59
N TYR A 97 0.29 3.37 11.32
CA TYR A 97 1.27 3.19 10.24
C TYR A 97 1.08 4.23 9.14
N LEU A 98 2.19 4.77 8.63
CA LEU A 98 2.16 5.74 7.53
C LEU A 98 3.16 5.41 6.45
N MET A 99 2.70 5.54 5.20
CA MET A 99 3.54 5.45 4.03
C MET A 99 3.28 6.63 3.09
N SER A 100 4.34 7.13 2.47
CA SER A 100 4.24 8.07 1.36
C SER A 100 5.11 7.62 0.18
N SER A 101 4.74 8.05 -1.02
CA SER A 101 5.68 8.08 -2.14
C SER A 101 6.83 9.04 -1.85
N GLU A 102 7.97 8.80 -2.49
CA GLU A 102 9.19 9.62 -2.36
C GLU A 102 9.10 10.95 -3.13
N PHE A 103 8.15 11.80 -2.75
CA PHE A 103 8.08 13.18 -3.20
C PHE A 103 7.82 14.11 -2.01
N ASP A 104 8.55 15.22 -1.95
CA ASP A 104 8.41 16.21 -0.88
C ASP A 104 6.95 16.63 -0.69
N ARG A 105 6.21 16.85 -1.78
CA ARG A 105 4.78 17.21 -1.71
C ARG A 105 3.91 16.17 -1.02
N THR A 106 4.17 14.88 -1.21
CA THR A 106 3.39 13.80 -0.57
C THR A 106 3.86 13.58 0.86
N MET A 107 5.16 13.70 1.13
CA MET A 107 5.71 13.57 2.47
C MET A 107 5.23 14.70 3.40
N VAL A 108 5.34 15.95 2.94
CA VAL A 108 4.86 17.11 3.71
C VAL A 108 3.35 17.03 3.91
N SER A 109 2.58 16.66 2.88
CA SER A 109 1.12 16.42 3.00
C SER A 109 0.78 15.41 4.11
N ALA A 110 1.54 14.31 4.21
CA ALA A 110 1.34 13.31 5.25
C ALA A 110 1.57 13.92 6.66
N THR A 111 2.66 14.67 6.83
CA THR A 111 2.99 15.31 8.11
C THR A 111 2.03 16.43 8.50
N SER A 112 1.52 17.21 7.53
CA SER A 112 0.49 18.23 7.77
C SER A 112 -0.82 17.59 8.21
N LEU A 113 -1.23 16.48 7.56
CA LEU A 113 -2.42 15.71 7.96
C LEU A 113 -2.28 15.19 9.39
N LEU A 114 -1.13 14.63 9.72
CA LEU A 114 -0.87 14.14 11.07
C LEU A 114 -0.96 15.21 12.14
N THR A 115 -0.56 16.44 11.83
CA THR A 115 -0.65 17.57 12.76
C THR A 115 -2.10 17.89 13.12
N GLY A 116 -3.04 17.73 12.17
CA GLY A 116 -4.48 17.84 12.43
C GLY A 116 -5.07 16.60 13.11
N LEU A 117 -4.57 15.41 12.76
CA LEU A 117 -5.07 14.14 13.29
C LEU A 117 -4.67 13.92 14.77
N PHE A 118 -3.42 14.24 15.11
CA PHE A 118 -2.82 14.12 16.43
C PHE A 118 -2.23 15.47 16.86
N PRO A 119 -3.04 16.37 17.45
CA PRO A 119 -2.55 17.62 18.01
C PRO A 119 -1.50 17.38 19.10
N GLU A 120 -0.76 18.40 19.50
CA GLU A 120 0.38 18.30 20.43
C GLU A 120 0.09 17.50 21.70
N ASP A 121 -1.02 17.80 22.38
CA ASP A 121 -1.42 17.07 23.58
C ASP A 121 -1.69 15.58 23.32
N SER A 122 -2.10 15.21 22.11
CA SER A 122 -2.30 13.82 21.71
C SER A 122 -1.01 13.09 21.38
N ARG A 123 0.08 13.79 21.07
CA ARG A 123 1.40 13.21 20.78
C ARG A 123 2.22 12.94 22.05
N ASN A 124 1.84 13.58 23.15
CA ASN A 124 2.40 13.28 24.47
C ASN A 124 1.83 11.95 24.98
N ASN A 125 2.56 10.86 24.73
CA ASN A 125 2.31 9.57 25.37
C ASN A 125 3.34 9.34 26.50
N ASP A 126 2.87 9.07 27.71
CA ASP A 126 3.75 8.69 28.83
C ASP A 126 4.21 7.23 28.71
N VAL A 127 3.71 6.50 27.69
CA VAL A 127 4.01 5.09 27.41
C VAL A 127 5.51 4.83 27.19
N MET A 128 6.26 5.82 26.71
CA MET A 128 7.71 5.74 26.50
C MET A 128 8.52 6.59 27.51
N GLY A 129 7.86 7.16 28.52
CA GLY A 129 8.45 8.08 29.50
C GLY A 129 8.42 9.56 29.12
N TYR A 130 9.11 10.37 29.91
CA TYR A 130 9.21 11.82 29.70
C TYR A 130 10.07 12.14 28.48
N SER A 131 9.64 13.11 27.66
CA SER A 131 10.46 13.65 26.58
C SER A 131 11.73 14.27 27.16
N LEU A 132 12.88 13.91 26.61
CA LEU A 132 14.18 14.52 26.94
C LEU A 132 14.47 15.78 26.12
N LEU A 133 13.53 16.20 25.26
CA LEU A 133 13.65 17.44 24.50
C LEU A 133 13.45 18.66 25.42
N PRO A 134 14.02 19.84 25.07
CA PRO A 134 13.78 21.06 25.82
C PRO A 134 12.29 21.37 26.00
N ALA A 135 11.92 21.95 27.14
CA ALA A 135 10.54 22.36 27.40
C ALA A 135 10.01 23.28 26.30
N GLY A 136 8.78 23.04 25.84
CA GLY A 136 8.18 23.76 24.70
C GLY A 136 8.62 23.26 23.32
N THR A 137 9.45 22.21 23.24
CA THR A 137 9.75 21.53 21.96
C THR A 137 8.63 20.55 21.64
N PRO A 138 7.93 20.69 20.50
CA PRO A 138 6.96 19.70 20.06
C PRO A 138 7.63 18.32 19.93
N ARG A 139 7.03 17.27 20.49
CA ARG A 139 7.58 15.91 20.38
C ARG A 139 7.74 15.48 18.92
N ALA A 140 8.79 14.69 18.67
CA ALA A 140 9.19 14.23 17.35
C ALA A 140 8.05 13.56 16.56
N ASN A 141 8.13 13.74 15.24
CA ASN A 141 7.09 13.36 14.29
C ASN A 141 6.82 11.85 14.29
N ILE A 142 5.55 11.53 14.09
CA ILE A 142 5.08 10.18 13.83
C ILE A 142 5.87 9.60 12.63
N PRO A 143 6.41 8.37 12.74
CA PRO A 143 7.24 7.79 11.68
C PRO A 143 6.52 7.77 10.33
N LEU A 144 7.18 8.30 9.30
CA LEU A 144 6.71 8.26 7.92
C LEU A 144 7.60 7.33 7.11
N HIS A 145 7.05 6.20 6.67
CA HIS A 145 7.76 5.28 5.79
C HIS A 145 7.69 5.76 4.34
N VAL A 146 8.80 5.60 3.62
CA VAL A 146 8.89 5.96 2.20
C VAL A 146 9.51 4.80 1.45
N LYS A 147 8.94 4.49 0.29
CA LYS A 147 9.58 3.60 -0.69
C LYS A 147 10.22 4.46 -1.75
N GLU A 148 11.48 4.14 -2.07
CA GLU A 148 12.21 4.79 -3.16
C GLU A 148 11.39 4.75 -4.46
N ASN A 149 11.31 5.86 -5.17
CA ASN A 149 10.42 6.05 -6.32
C ASN A 149 10.68 5.04 -7.46
N GLY A 150 11.93 4.61 -7.64
CA GLY A 150 12.27 3.56 -8.62
C GLY A 150 11.65 2.20 -8.29
N ARG A 151 11.33 1.96 -7.02
CA ARG A 151 10.91 0.67 -6.46
C ARG A 151 9.47 0.66 -5.96
N ASP A 152 8.81 1.81 -5.91
CA ASP A 152 7.48 1.96 -5.34
C ASP A 152 6.37 1.44 -6.29
N ILE A 153 6.25 0.12 -6.39
CA ILE A 153 5.13 -0.48 -7.12
C ILE A 153 3.82 -0.43 -6.32
N THR A 154 3.84 0.01 -5.05
CA THR A 154 2.64 0.05 -4.21
C THR A 154 1.83 1.32 -4.47
N ILE A 155 2.42 2.51 -4.25
CA ILE A 155 1.75 3.80 -4.49
C ILE A 155 1.96 4.24 -5.95
N ARG A 156 3.12 3.93 -6.54
CA ARG A 156 3.56 4.45 -7.84
C ARG A 156 3.47 3.48 -9.02
N ALA A 157 2.64 2.42 -8.92
CA ALA A 157 2.45 1.44 -10.01
C ALA A 157 2.22 2.05 -11.41
N TYR A 158 1.59 3.23 -11.49
CA TYR A 158 1.18 3.87 -12.75
C TYR A 158 2.30 4.39 -13.63
N ASP A 159 3.53 4.58 -13.14
CA ASP A 159 4.69 4.88 -14.00
C ASP A 159 5.67 3.69 -14.11
N LYS A 160 5.30 2.53 -13.53
CA LYS A 160 6.09 1.29 -13.54
C LYS A 160 5.39 0.16 -14.30
N CYS A 161 4.37 0.45 -15.11
CA CYS A 161 3.65 -0.58 -15.85
C CYS A 161 3.81 -0.40 -17.37
N PRO A 162 4.83 -1.03 -18.00
CA PRO A 162 5.03 -0.96 -19.46
C PRO A 162 3.78 -1.30 -20.28
N SER A 163 3.04 -2.36 -19.92
CA SER A 163 1.80 -2.72 -20.61
C SER A 163 0.75 -1.61 -20.54
N PHE A 164 0.63 -0.91 -19.40
CA PHE A 164 -0.27 0.23 -19.28
C PHE A 164 0.15 1.38 -20.19
N VAL A 165 1.44 1.70 -20.29
CA VAL A 165 1.92 2.77 -21.19
C VAL A 165 1.60 2.45 -22.65
N GLN A 166 1.65 1.16 -23.06
CA GLN A 166 1.22 0.73 -24.39
C GLN A 166 -0.29 0.87 -24.59
N ASP A 167 -1.10 0.56 -23.57
CA ASP A 167 -2.55 0.75 -23.61
C ASP A 167 -2.92 2.22 -23.83
N LEU A 168 -2.18 3.14 -23.21
CA LEU A 168 -2.38 4.58 -23.41
C LEU A 168 -2.09 5.05 -24.84
N GLN A 169 -1.07 4.50 -25.49
CA GLN A 169 -0.80 4.83 -26.90
C GLN A 169 -1.99 4.42 -27.78
N ARG A 170 -2.56 3.23 -27.54
CA ARG A 170 -3.76 2.76 -28.24
C ARG A 170 -4.97 3.65 -27.97
N PHE A 171 -5.16 4.10 -26.72
CA PHE A 171 -6.23 5.04 -26.37
C PHE A 171 -6.16 6.35 -27.17
N TYR A 172 -4.97 6.95 -27.30
CA TYR A 172 -4.77 8.20 -28.03
C TYR A 172 -5.00 8.06 -29.55
N GLU A 173 -5.00 6.83 -30.07
CA GLU A 173 -5.29 6.55 -31.48
C GLU A 173 -6.77 6.28 -31.76
N THR A 174 -7.61 6.15 -30.72
CA THR A 174 -9.03 5.83 -30.89
C THR A 174 -9.81 6.94 -31.60
N PRO A 175 -10.89 6.59 -32.33
CA PRO A 175 -11.81 7.58 -32.90
C PRO A 175 -12.43 8.49 -31.84
N GLU A 176 -12.79 7.97 -30.66
CA GLU A 176 -13.35 8.78 -29.56
C GLU A 176 -12.39 9.91 -29.17
N PHE A 177 -11.10 9.59 -28.99
CA PHE A 177 -10.08 10.57 -28.62
C PHE A 177 -9.82 11.59 -29.73
N ARG A 178 -9.69 11.14 -30.98
CA ARG A 178 -9.43 12.02 -32.13
C ARG A 178 -10.60 12.96 -32.42
N THR A 179 -11.83 12.46 -32.36
CA THR A 179 -13.03 13.28 -32.52
C THR A 179 -13.13 14.32 -31.41
N ARG A 180 -12.94 13.92 -30.14
CA ARG A 180 -12.94 14.85 -29.01
C ARG A 180 -11.88 15.93 -29.18
N GLN A 181 -10.68 15.58 -29.64
CA GLN A 181 -9.63 16.56 -29.94
C GLN A 181 -10.09 17.54 -31.02
N GLN A 182 -10.63 17.05 -32.13
CA GLN A 182 -11.08 17.89 -33.23
C GLN A 182 -12.20 18.85 -32.81
N GLU A 183 -13.21 18.37 -32.08
CA GLU A 183 -14.30 19.20 -31.52
C GLU A 183 -13.76 20.40 -30.74
N HIS A 184 -12.73 20.20 -29.91
CA HIS A 184 -12.15 21.25 -29.09
C HIS A 184 -11.12 22.11 -29.83
N LYS A 185 -10.57 21.63 -30.96
CA LYS A 185 -9.86 22.50 -31.92
C LYS A 185 -10.86 23.42 -32.62
N ASP A 186 -11.99 22.89 -33.09
CA ASP A 186 -13.02 23.66 -33.81
C ASP A 186 -13.66 24.74 -32.94
N SER A 187 -13.83 24.47 -31.64
CA SER A 187 -14.28 25.49 -30.65
C SER A 187 -13.30 26.66 -30.47
N GLY A 188 -12.03 26.50 -30.88
CA GLY A 188 -10.96 27.46 -30.64
C GLY A 188 -10.28 27.34 -29.26
N LEU A 189 -10.83 26.55 -28.33
CA LEU A 189 -10.33 26.43 -26.96
C LEU A 189 -8.86 26.02 -26.90
N LEU A 190 -8.47 24.95 -27.61
CA LEU A 190 -7.10 24.43 -27.58
C LEU A 190 -6.07 25.40 -28.18
N TYR A 191 -6.47 26.21 -29.17
CA TYR A 191 -5.63 27.27 -29.73
C TYR A 191 -5.50 28.46 -28.77
N LYS A 192 -6.58 28.81 -28.04
CA LYS A 192 -6.55 29.90 -27.06
C LYS A 192 -5.59 29.58 -25.91
N VAL A 193 -5.65 28.35 -25.39
CA VAL A 193 -4.75 27.90 -24.32
C VAL A 193 -3.28 27.95 -24.78
N ALA A 194 -2.99 27.56 -26.03
CA ALA A 194 -1.64 27.56 -26.58
C ALA A 194 -1.02 28.97 -26.80
N LYS A 195 -1.79 30.06 -26.64
CA LYS A 195 -1.27 31.44 -26.77
C LYS A 195 -0.38 31.86 -25.59
N SER A 196 -0.54 31.26 -24.41
CA SER A 196 0.31 31.57 -23.26
C SER A 196 1.75 31.15 -23.52
N ALA A 197 2.70 32.04 -23.21
CA ALA A 197 4.12 31.77 -23.36
C ALA A 197 4.57 30.56 -22.51
N THR A 198 4.03 30.41 -21.30
CA THR A 198 4.31 29.26 -20.44
C THR A 198 3.81 27.94 -21.02
N LEU A 199 2.71 27.97 -21.78
CA LEU A 199 2.08 26.76 -22.31
C LEU A 199 2.58 26.35 -23.70
N GLN A 200 3.27 27.25 -24.42
CA GLN A 200 3.82 26.95 -25.76
C GLN A 200 4.75 25.73 -25.79
N LYS A 201 5.46 25.43 -24.69
CA LYS A 201 6.31 24.23 -24.58
C LYS A 201 5.56 22.90 -24.73
N TYR A 202 4.24 22.92 -24.58
CA TYR A 202 3.36 21.75 -24.73
C TYR A 202 2.54 21.77 -26.02
N ALA A 203 2.66 22.83 -26.83
CA ALA A 203 1.87 23.00 -28.02
C ALA A 203 2.45 22.25 -29.23
N GLU A 204 1.56 21.86 -30.14
CA GLU A 204 1.90 21.30 -31.45
C GLU A 204 1.30 22.19 -32.55
N ALA A 205 1.92 22.23 -33.72
CA ALA A 205 1.41 22.96 -34.88
C ALA A 205 0.44 22.07 -35.67
N ASP A 206 -0.69 22.65 -36.11
CA ASP A 206 -1.57 22.03 -37.10
C ASP A 206 -1.03 22.19 -38.54
N GLU A 207 -1.77 21.69 -39.53
CA GLU A 207 -1.41 21.77 -40.96
C GLU A 207 -1.27 23.21 -41.47
N ASP A 208 -1.96 24.17 -40.84
CA ASP A 208 -1.92 25.59 -41.14
C ASP A 208 -0.84 26.35 -40.34
N GLY A 209 -0.05 25.66 -39.53
CA GLY A 209 0.98 26.24 -38.65
C GLY A 209 0.45 26.92 -37.38
N ARG A 210 -0.84 26.74 -37.05
CA ARG A 210 -1.44 27.24 -35.81
C ARG A 210 -1.10 26.30 -34.65
N HIS A 211 -0.66 26.88 -33.55
CA HIS A 211 -0.29 26.11 -32.36
C HIS A 211 -1.51 25.83 -31.47
N PHE A 212 -1.70 24.58 -31.08
CA PHE A 212 -2.74 24.13 -30.16
C PHE A 212 -2.17 23.20 -29.10
N ILE A 213 -2.84 23.09 -27.94
CA ILE A 213 -2.50 22.06 -26.95
C ILE A 213 -3.14 20.73 -27.35
N PRO A 214 -2.38 19.68 -27.69
CA PRO A 214 -2.95 18.38 -27.98
C PRO A 214 -3.54 17.75 -26.71
N LEU A 215 -4.55 16.89 -26.87
CA LEU A 215 -5.19 16.23 -25.71
C LEU A 215 -4.23 15.33 -24.92
N THR A 216 -3.15 14.87 -25.55
CA THR A 216 -2.07 14.12 -24.89
C THR A 216 -1.29 14.96 -23.88
N GLU A 217 -1.28 16.29 -24.04
CA GLU A 217 -0.61 17.26 -23.17
C GLU A 217 -1.61 18.12 -22.37
N ILE A 218 -2.91 17.85 -22.47
CA ILE A 218 -3.96 18.68 -21.84
C ILE A 218 -3.80 18.78 -20.33
N TRP A 219 -3.29 17.73 -19.68
CA TRP A 219 -3.00 17.74 -18.24
C TRP A 219 -2.01 18.85 -17.89
N ASN A 220 -0.94 19.00 -18.67
CA ASN A 220 0.11 19.98 -18.38
C ASN A 220 -0.43 21.41 -18.49
N ALA A 221 -1.29 21.67 -19.48
CA ALA A 221 -1.96 22.97 -19.60
C ALA A 221 -3.01 23.20 -18.50
N PHE A 222 -3.84 22.20 -18.22
CA PHE A 222 -4.82 22.25 -17.13
C PHE A 222 -4.13 22.50 -15.78
N ASP A 223 -3.05 21.80 -15.48
CA ASP A 223 -2.36 21.87 -14.20
C ASP A 223 -1.77 23.26 -13.93
N GLU A 224 -1.07 23.85 -14.91
CA GLU A 224 -0.50 25.20 -14.80
C GLU A 224 -1.60 26.25 -14.55
N ILE A 225 -2.71 26.18 -15.30
CA ILE A 225 -3.86 27.10 -15.11
C ILE A 225 -4.56 26.83 -13.77
N ASN A 226 -4.73 25.56 -13.38
CA ASN A 226 -5.34 25.18 -12.11
C ASN A 226 -4.52 25.70 -10.93
N VAL A 227 -3.19 25.60 -11.00
CA VAL A 227 -2.27 26.14 -9.99
C VAL A 227 -2.39 27.65 -9.91
N ALA A 228 -2.39 28.37 -11.03
CA ALA A 228 -2.59 29.81 -11.03
C ALA A 228 -3.95 30.19 -10.41
N LYS A 229 -5.05 29.55 -10.82
CA LYS A 229 -6.38 29.78 -10.24
C LYS A 229 -6.47 29.43 -8.75
N THR A 230 -5.71 28.44 -8.28
CA THR A 230 -5.71 28.00 -6.88
C THR A 230 -4.88 28.94 -6.00
N GLU A 231 -3.68 29.29 -6.44
CA GLU A 231 -2.70 30.02 -5.63
C GLU A 231 -2.80 31.54 -5.76
N CYS A 232 -3.45 32.05 -6.81
CA CYS A 232 -3.64 33.47 -7.08
C CYS A 232 -5.09 33.95 -6.98
N SER A 233 -6.00 33.11 -6.45
CA SER A 233 -7.40 33.48 -6.17
C SER A 233 -7.49 34.82 -5.42
N ASP A 234 -8.65 35.49 -5.43
CA ASP A 234 -8.78 36.85 -4.87
C ASP A 234 -8.24 36.96 -3.42
N ASP A 235 -8.44 35.91 -2.61
CA ASP A 235 -7.94 35.83 -1.23
C ASP A 235 -6.42 35.52 -1.13
N ALA A 236 -5.81 35.03 -2.20
CA ALA A 236 -4.43 34.56 -2.28
C ALA A 236 -3.55 35.33 -3.28
N ALA A 237 -4.07 36.30 -4.02
CA ALA A 237 -3.35 37.07 -5.05
C ALA A 237 -2.11 37.80 -4.51
N GLY A 238 -2.12 38.16 -3.22
CA GLY A 238 -0.99 38.77 -2.52
C GLY A 238 0.04 37.78 -1.95
N SER A 239 -0.25 36.47 -2.00
CA SER A 239 0.56 35.43 -1.36
C SER A 239 1.96 35.34 -1.98
N GLY A 240 2.92 34.87 -1.18
CA GLY A 240 4.28 34.60 -1.67
C GLY A 240 4.28 33.55 -2.77
N THR A 241 3.39 32.56 -2.69
CA THR A 241 3.23 31.52 -3.71
C THR A 241 2.79 32.10 -5.05
N CYS A 242 1.72 32.92 -5.07
CA CYS A 242 1.22 33.52 -6.31
C CYS A 242 2.31 34.33 -7.02
N LYS A 243 3.04 35.17 -6.26
CA LYS A 243 4.12 36.00 -6.78
C LYS A 243 5.30 35.20 -7.33
N ALA A 244 5.49 33.97 -6.86
CA ALA A 244 6.56 33.08 -7.30
C ALA A 244 6.19 32.23 -8.53
N LEU A 245 4.92 32.24 -8.97
CA LEU A 245 4.53 31.55 -10.20
C LEU A 245 5.16 32.22 -11.43
N THR A 246 5.52 31.40 -12.43
CA THR A 246 6.10 31.89 -13.69
C THR A 246 5.17 32.82 -14.44
N GLU A 247 3.87 32.51 -14.47
CA GLU A 247 2.86 33.33 -15.14
C GLU A 247 1.56 33.36 -14.31
N PRO A 248 1.50 34.22 -13.26
CA PRO A 248 0.31 34.34 -12.40
C PRO A 248 -0.96 34.72 -13.18
N SER A 249 -0.81 35.42 -14.31
CA SER A 249 -1.91 35.82 -15.20
C SER A 249 -2.66 34.66 -15.84
N LEU A 250 -2.11 33.43 -15.82
CA LEU A 250 -2.80 32.23 -16.31
C LEU A 250 -4.18 32.05 -15.65
N GLN A 251 -4.38 32.54 -14.43
CA GLN A 251 -5.67 32.46 -13.75
C GLN A 251 -6.81 33.16 -14.51
N ASN A 252 -6.47 34.16 -15.33
CA ASN A 252 -7.38 34.98 -16.11
C ASN A 252 -7.36 34.64 -17.61
N LEU A 253 -6.63 33.59 -18.02
CA LEU A 253 -6.47 33.22 -19.43
C LEU A 253 -7.82 32.83 -20.09
N LEU A 254 -8.68 32.19 -19.32
CA LEU A 254 -9.96 31.63 -19.77
C LEU A 254 -11.12 32.27 -19.01
N SER A 255 -12.25 32.45 -19.70
CA SER A 255 -13.52 32.74 -19.05
C SER A 255 -13.95 31.56 -18.16
N GLU A 256 -14.90 31.77 -17.27
CA GLU A 256 -15.39 30.69 -16.39
C GLU A 256 -15.98 29.50 -17.17
N SER A 257 -16.65 29.76 -18.31
CA SER A 257 -17.18 28.69 -19.15
C SER A 257 -16.08 27.91 -19.86
N GLU A 258 -15.08 28.59 -20.42
CA GLU A 258 -13.93 27.97 -21.08
C GLU A 258 -13.06 27.20 -20.08
N TRP A 259 -12.91 27.72 -18.86
CA TRP A 259 -12.22 27.03 -17.77
C TRP A 259 -12.94 25.74 -17.39
N LEU A 260 -14.27 25.79 -17.24
CA LEU A 260 -15.06 24.61 -16.94
C LEU A 260 -14.95 23.56 -18.05
N GLU A 261 -14.93 23.99 -19.32
CA GLU A 261 -14.74 23.12 -20.47
C GLU A 261 -13.35 22.47 -20.47
N LEU A 262 -12.28 23.26 -20.29
CA LEU A 262 -10.91 22.75 -20.16
C LEU A 262 -10.79 21.75 -19.00
N LYS A 263 -11.38 22.07 -17.84
CA LYS A 263 -11.37 21.18 -16.66
C LYS A 263 -12.06 19.86 -16.98
N LYS A 264 -13.25 19.89 -17.59
CA LYS A 264 -13.98 18.67 -17.99
C LYS A 264 -13.17 17.84 -18.98
N LEU A 265 -12.50 18.48 -19.93
CA LEU A 265 -11.68 17.82 -20.93
C LEU A 265 -10.45 17.14 -20.31
N ALA A 266 -9.73 17.84 -19.44
CA ALA A 266 -8.60 17.27 -18.70
C ALA A 266 -9.03 16.13 -17.78
N PHE A 267 -10.19 16.29 -17.12
CA PHE A 267 -10.76 15.27 -16.25
C PHE A 267 -11.16 14.02 -17.03
N TRP A 268 -11.79 14.18 -18.19
CA TRP A 268 -12.12 13.09 -19.09
C TRP A 268 -10.87 12.33 -19.55
N VAL A 269 -9.83 13.04 -20.02
CA VAL A 269 -8.57 12.40 -20.46
C VAL A 269 -7.94 11.60 -19.32
N GLU A 270 -7.76 12.19 -18.14
CA GLU A 270 -7.06 11.52 -17.04
C GLU A 270 -7.92 10.43 -16.37
N ALA A 271 -9.24 10.59 -16.28
CA ALA A 271 -10.14 9.56 -15.79
C ALA A 271 -10.19 8.35 -16.73
N LYS A 272 -10.22 8.56 -18.05
CA LYS A 272 -10.10 7.48 -19.05
C LYS A 272 -8.75 6.79 -18.95
N LYS A 273 -7.67 7.56 -18.83
CA LYS A 273 -6.29 7.08 -18.72
C LYS A 273 -6.10 6.13 -17.52
N TYR A 274 -6.46 6.55 -16.31
CA TYR A 274 -6.25 5.73 -15.10
C TYR A 274 -7.47 4.87 -14.72
N GLY A 275 -8.57 4.97 -15.47
CA GLY A 275 -9.80 4.24 -15.23
C GLY A 275 -9.79 2.82 -15.79
N ARG A 276 -10.84 2.06 -15.47
CA ARG A 276 -10.99 0.64 -15.80
C ARG A 276 -10.75 0.30 -17.27
N GLU A 277 -11.19 1.17 -18.19
CA GLU A 277 -11.13 0.95 -19.63
C GLU A 277 -9.68 0.79 -20.15
N ASN A 278 -8.75 1.63 -19.68
CA ASN A 278 -7.36 1.62 -20.16
C ASN A 278 -6.38 1.04 -19.14
N ALA A 279 -6.55 1.38 -17.85
CA ALA A 279 -5.70 0.87 -16.78
C ALA A 279 -6.08 -0.54 -16.31
N GLY A 280 -7.35 -0.93 -16.47
CA GLY A 280 -7.89 -2.16 -15.87
C GLY A 280 -7.65 -2.18 -14.36
N SER A 281 -7.12 -3.29 -13.86
CA SER A 281 -6.66 -3.47 -12.47
C SER A 281 -5.19 -3.14 -12.27
N ARG A 282 -4.41 -2.85 -13.33
CA ARG A 282 -2.93 -2.80 -13.29
C ARG A 282 -2.37 -1.72 -12.37
N LEU A 283 -3.17 -0.70 -12.07
CA LEU A 283 -2.75 0.44 -11.27
C LEU A 283 -3.22 0.37 -9.81
N GLY A 284 -3.99 -0.66 -9.46
CA GLY A 284 -4.49 -0.86 -8.11
C GLY A 284 -3.61 -1.75 -7.25
N ASN A 285 -2.30 -1.83 -7.50
CA ASN A 285 -1.39 -2.67 -6.72
C ASN A 285 -1.39 -2.30 -5.21
N ILE A 286 -1.71 -1.05 -4.86
CA ILE A 286 -1.96 -0.61 -3.49
C ILE A 286 -3.05 -1.42 -2.78
N MET A 287 -4.02 -1.94 -3.52
CA MET A 287 -5.12 -2.75 -2.96
C MET A 287 -4.64 -4.07 -2.37
N LEU A 288 -3.52 -4.61 -2.87
CA LEU A 288 -2.89 -5.80 -2.27
C LEU A 288 -2.36 -5.48 -0.87
N ASP A 289 -1.76 -4.31 -0.67
CA ASP A 289 -1.28 -3.88 0.66
C ASP A 289 -2.46 -3.64 1.61
N ILE A 290 -3.53 -3.00 1.11
CA ILE A 290 -4.76 -2.76 1.89
C ILE A 290 -5.36 -4.08 2.38
N LEU A 291 -5.52 -5.07 1.49
CA LEU A 291 -6.00 -6.39 1.89
C LEU A 291 -5.06 -7.08 2.88
N ARG A 292 -3.74 -7.11 2.62
CA ARG A 292 -2.77 -7.74 3.54
C ARG A 292 -2.84 -7.13 4.95
N ARG A 293 -3.11 -5.83 5.05
CA ARG A 293 -3.27 -5.15 6.34
C ARG A 293 -4.54 -5.53 7.07
N MET A 294 -5.65 -5.77 6.34
CA MET A 294 -6.91 -6.28 6.91
C MET A 294 -6.80 -7.75 7.38
N GLY A 295 -5.81 -8.51 6.90
CA GLY A 295 -5.55 -9.88 7.33
C GLY A 295 -6.28 -11.06 6.65
N PRO A 296 -7.18 -10.91 5.65
CA PRO A 296 -7.71 -12.07 4.93
C PRO A 296 -6.60 -12.75 4.10
N VAL A 297 -6.60 -14.07 4.12
CA VAL A 297 -5.76 -14.93 3.28
C VAL A 297 -6.62 -15.99 2.62
N LEU A 298 -6.19 -16.46 1.45
CA LEU A 298 -6.78 -17.62 0.80
C LEU A 298 -6.11 -18.88 1.34
N LYS A 299 -6.90 -19.76 1.96
CA LYS A 299 -6.46 -21.06 2.47
C LYS A 299 -7.42 -22.12 1.97
N ASP A 300 -6.91 -23.09 1.22
CA ASP A 300 -7.69 -24.22 0.67
C ASP A 300 -8.92 -23.79 -0.16
N GLY A 301 -8.84 -22.64 -0.84
CA GLY A 301 -9.93 -22.07 -1.63
C GLY A 301 -10.94 -21.24 -0.83
N GLU A 302 -10.77 -21.13 0.48
CA GLU A 302 -11.61 -20.32 1.36
C GLU A 302 -10.89 -19.06 1.83
N ILE A 303 -11.67 -17.99 2.05
CA ILE A 303 -11.17 -16.71 2.56
C ILE A 303 -11.25 -16.76 4.09
N VAL A 304 -10.09 -16.84 4.74
CA VAL A 304 -9.97 -16.88 6.19
C VAL A 304 -9.28 -15.61 6.67
N THR A 305 -9.85 -14.95 7.68
CA THR A 305 -9.19 -13.80 8.30
C THR A 305 -8.24 -14.30 9.39
N THR A 306 -6.98 -13.87 9.34
CA THR A 306 -5.92 -14.40 10.22
C THR A 306 -5.52 -13.47 11.35
N LYS A 307 -5.94 -12.20 11.29
CA LYS A 307 -5.60 -11.19 12.30
C LYS A 307 -6.78 -10.97 13.25
N THR A 308 -6.51 -10.85 14.54
CA THR A 308 -7.49 -10.35 15.52
C THR A 308 -7.53 -8.82 15.52
N PRO A 309 -8.58 -8.19 16.08
CA PRO A 309 -8.62 -6.72 16.23
C PRO A 309 -7.39 -6.13 16.92
N GLU A 310 -6.81 -6.85 17.88
CA GLU A 310 -5.64 -6.43 18.64
C GLU A 310 -4.35 -6.46 17.82
N GLU A 311 -4.28 -7.27 16.77
CA GLU A 311 -3.12 -7.40 15.87
C GLU A 311 -3.15 -6.41 14.70
N LEU A 312 -4.27 -5.71 14.51
CA LEU A 312 -4.44 -4.73 13.43
C LEU A 312 -3.82 -3.37 13.82
N ASP A 313 -3.23 -2.71 12.81
CA ASP A 313 -3.07 -1.26 12.84
C ASP A 313 -4.48 -0.64 12.92
N SER A 314 -4.72 0.28 13.84
CA SER A 314 -5.98 1.01 13.92
C SER A 314 -6.08 2.11 12.87
N PHE A 315 -4.96 2.72 12.48
CA PHE A 315 -4.90 3.75 11.44
C PHE A 315 -3.74 3.53 10.48
N VAL A 316 -4.03 3.51 9.18
CA VAL A 316 -3.03 3.38 8.11
C VAL A 316 -3.19 4.54 7.12
N LEU A 317 -2.12 5.27 6.83
CA LEU A 317 -2.12 6.32 5.79
C LEU A 317 -1.23 5.95 4.61
N TYR A 318 -1.74 6.20 3.41
CA TYR A 318 -1.01 6.20 2.14
C TYR A 318 -1.08 7.60 1.52
N SER A 319 -0.05 8.42 1.76
CA SER A 319 0.05 9.75 1.15
C SER A 319 0.61 9.67 -0.27
N ALA A 320 -0.25 9.92 -1.24
CA ALA A 320 -0.11 9.48 -2.62
C ALA A 320 -0.63 10.52 -3.62
N HIS A 321 -1.11 10.06 -4.78
CA HIS A 321 -1.47 10.87 -5.93
C HIS A 321 -2.90 10.57 -6.38
N TYR A 322 -3.47 11.48 -7.18
CA TYR A 322 -4.81 11.27 -7.76
C TYR A 322 -4.84 10.01 -8.65
N ALA A 323 -3.76 9.73 -9.38
CA ALA A 323 -3.63 8.53 -10.19
C ALA A 323 -3.58 7.24 -9.35
N THR A 324 -3.06 7.29 -8.12
CA THR A 324 -3.14 6.16 -7.17
C THR A 324 -4.57 5.90 -6.75
N ILE A 325 -5.34 6.95 -6.42
CA ILE A 325 -6.78 6.82 -6.08
C ILE A 325 -7.58 6.29 -7.27
N LEU A 326 -7.38 6.83 -8.47
CA LEU A 326 -8.06 6.36 -9.67
C LEU A 326 -7.70 4.90 -9.99
N GLY A 327 -6.43 4.52 -9.85
CA GLY A 327 -6.00 3.12 -10.00
C GLY A 327 -6.62 2.17 -8.98
N ALA A 328 -6.77 2.60 -7.73
CA ALA A 328 -7.48 1.85 -6.69
C ALA A 328 -8.97 1.68 -7.04
N LEU A 329 -9.65 2.74 -7.46
CA LEU A 329 -11.05 2.69 -7.90
C LEU A 329 -11.25 1.80 -9.13
N ALA A 330 -10.31 1.84 -10.09
CA ALA A 330 -10.34 0.99 -11.28
C ALA A 330 -10.12 -0.49 -10.93
N ALA A 331 -9.29 -0.80 -9.93
CA ALA A 331 -9.12 -2.17 -9.45
C ALA A 331 -10.35 -2.69 -8.68
N LEU A 332 -11.01 -1.83 -7.91
CA LEU A 332 -12.25 -2.16 -7.21
C LEU A 332 -13.43 -2.42 -8.18
N ASP A 333 -13.39 -1.84 -9.38
CA ASP A 333 -14.42 -1.97 -10.42
C ASP A 333 -15.83 -1.58 -9.93
N VAL A 334 -15.89 -0.45 -9.23
CA VAL A 334 -17.10 0.00 -8.51
C VAL A 334 -17.95 1.01 -9.28
N SER A 335 -17.56 1.38 -10.50
CA SER A 335 -18.29 2.38 -11.30
C SER A 335 -19.74 1.98 -11.57
N ALA A 336 -20.00 0.68 -11.77
CA ALA A 336 -21.35 0.16 -12.02
C ALA A 336 -22.35 0.42 -10.86
N PHE A 337 -21.87 0.51 -9.61
CA PHE A 337 -22.72 0.65 -8.41
C PHE A 337 -22.78 2.09 -7.89
N ASN A 338 -21.91 2.96 -8.42
CA ASN A 338 -21.74 4.34 -7.96
C ASN A 338 -22.17 5.37 -9.01
N GLY A 339 -22.65 4.92 -10.18
CA GLY A 339 -23.20 5.77 -11.23
C GLY A 339 -22.22 6.84 -11.68
N ASP A 340 -22.75 8.01 -12.04
CA ASP A 340 -21.94 9.13 -12.53
C ASP A 340 -21.06 9.77 -11.46
N PHE A 341 -21.20 9.40 -10.17
CA PHE A 341 -20.40 9.99 -9.09
C PHE A 341 -18.91 9.88 -9.37
N LEU A 342 -18.42 8.74 -9.85
CA LEU A 342 -17.01 8.50 -10.12
C LEU A 342 -16.59 8.80 -11.57
N LYS A 343 -17.54 9.21 -12.42
CA LYS A 343 -17.31 9.35 -13.86
C LYS A 343 -16.55 10.64 -14.18
N ASP A 344 -15.62 10.53 -15.12
CA ASP A 344 -14.91 11.65 -15.76
C ASP A 344 -14.41 12.71 -14.77
N ARG A 345 -13.76 12.28 -13.68
CA ARG A 345 -13.28 13.17 -12.63
C ARG A 345 -11.87 12.84 -12.13
N ILE A 346 -11.16 13.89 -11.73
CA ILE A 346 -9.91 13.78 -10.98
C ILE A 346 -10.22 14.15 -9.52
N PRO A 347 -9.88 13.29 -8.53
CA PRO A 347 -9.99 13.63 -7.12
C PRO A 347 -9.33 14.97 -6.82
N GLU A 348 -10.00 15.91 -6.15
CA GLU A 348 -9.45 17.24 -5.84
C GLU A 348 -8.26 17.17 -4.88
N TYR A 349 -7.51 18.27 -4.72
CA TYR A 349 -6.41 18.33 -3.75
C TYR A 349 -6.86 17.93 -2.34
N ALA A 350 -6.05 17.14 -1.64
CA ALA A 350 -6.38 16.53 -0.34
C ALA A 350 -7.67 15.66 -0.34
N ALA A 351 -8.08 15.11 -1.49
CA ALA A 351 -9.09 14.04 -1.52
C ALA A 351 -8.57 12.76 -0.85
N ALA A 352 -9.49 11.97 -0.27
CA ALA A 352 -9.20 10.74 0.44
C ALA A 352 -10.14 9.60 0.04
N LEU A 353 -9.59 8.42 -0.26
CA LEU A 353 -10.30 7.16 -0.34
C LEU A 353 -10.05 6.39 0.96
N ILE A 354 -11.11 6.09 1.70
CA ILE A 354 -11.04 5.56 3.07
C ILE A 354 -11.69 4.18 3.10
N PHE A 355 -11.02 3.23 3.74
CA PHE A 355 -11.51 1.88 4.00
C PHE A 355 -11.69 1.73 5.50
N GLU A 356 -12.93 1.50 5.94
CA GLU A 356 -13.29 1.20 7.32
C GLU A 356 -13.47 -0.32 7.45
N LEU A 357 -12.74 -0.95 8.37
CA LEU A 357 -12.88 -2.36 8.70
C LEU A 357 -13.59 -2.51 10.04
N TYR A 358 -14.67 -3.27 10.02
CA TYR A 358 -15.53 -3.56 11.16
C TYR A 358 -15.41 -5.02 11.56
N PHE A 359 -15.42 -5.27 12.87
CA PHE A 359 -15.43 -6.60 13.46
C PHE A 359 -16.71 -6.83 14.25
N ASP A 360 -17.39 -7.94 13.97
CA ASP A 360 -18.53 -8.40 14.74
C ASP A 360 -18.05 -9.40 15.78
N SER A 361 -18.16 -9.04 17.06
CA SER A 361 -17.67 -9.88 18.15
C SER A 361 -18.53 -11.11 18.45
N GLU A 362 -19.77 -11.17 17.94
CA GLU A 362 -20.68 -12.32 18.07
C GLU A 362 -20.38 -13.35 16.99
N THR A 363 -20.36 -12.93 15.73
CA THR A 363 -20.11 -13.82 14.59
C THR A 363 -18.62 -14.06 14.33
N LYS A 364 -17.74 -13.30 14.98
CA LYS A 364 -16.28 -13.28 14.75
C LYS A 364 -15.94 -13.00 13.28
N SER A 365 -16.77 -12.20 12.61
CA SER A 365 -16.66 -11.90 11.19
C SER A 365 -16.23 -10.46 10.94
N TYR A 366 -15.70 -10.21 9.75
CA TYR A 366 -15.24 -8.89 9.32
C TYR A 366 -16.09 -8.36 8.17
N SER A 367 -16.28 -7.05 8.19
CA SER A 367 -16.97 -6.31 7.14
C SER A 367 -16.26 -5.00 6.84
N VAL A 368 -16.44 -4.48 5.64
CA VAL A 368 -15.71 -3.32 5.12
C VAL A 368 -16.67 -2.30 4.52
N GLN A 369 -16.39 -1.04 4.79
CA GLN A 369 -17.06 0.10 4.17
C GLN A 369 -16.02 0.98 3.48
N VAL A 370 -16.37 1.52 2.31
CA VAL A 370 -15.46 2.37 1.54
C VAL A 370 -16.10 3.74 1.36
N LEU A 371 -15.33 4.79 1.63
CA LEU A 371 -15.77 6.16 1.54
C LEU A 371 -14.84 6.95 0.65
N PHE A 372 -15.40 7.87 -0.12
CA PHE A 372 -14.64 8.85 -0.85
C PHE A 372 -14.95 10.24 -0.31
N LYS A 373 -13.95 10.89 0.28
CA LYS A 373 -14.02 12.28 0.71
C LYS A 373 -13.28 13.14 -0.30
N ASP A 374 -13.99 13.97 -1.06
CA ASP A 374 -13.34 14.87 -1.98
C ASP A 374 -12.66 16.05 -1.26
N GLY A 375 -11.68 16.65 -1.94
CA GLY A 375 -10.97 17.83 -1.46
C GLY A 375 -11.91 18.99 -1.13
N GLY A 376 -11.73 19.62 0.03
CA GLY A 376 -12.55 20.77 0.46
C GLY A 376 -14.02 20.49 0.80
N LYS A 377 -14.53 19.27 0.60
CA LYS A 377 -15.91 18.90 0.98
C LYS A 377 -16.03 18.60 2.48
N GLU A 378 -17.18 18.90 3.07
CA GLU A 378 -17.44 18.62 4.49
C GLU A 378 -17.83 17.16 4.77
N SER A 379 -18.47 16.49 3.80
CA SER A 379 -18.90 15.09 3.89
C SER A 379 -18.05 14.17 3.03
N ALA A 380 -18.13 12.87 3.34
CA ALA A 380 -17.61 11.79 2.51
C ALA A 380 -18.80 10.99 1.96
N GLU A 381 -18.66 10.49 0.73
CA GLU A 381 -19.67 9.67 0.06
C GLU A 381 -19.34 8.19 0.21
N TYR A 382 -20.35 7.38 0.54
CA TYR A 382 -20.19 5.94 0.66
C TYR A 382 -20.18 5.28 -0.73
N LEU A 383 -19.18 4.47 -0.98
CA LEU A 383 -19.05 3.71 -2.22
C LEU A 383 -19.68 2.32 -2.06
N ALA A 384 -20.61 1.99 -2.95
CA ALA A 384 -21.14 0.64 -3.07
C ALA A 384 -20.07 -0.29 -3.68
N LEU A 385 -19.82 -1.43 -3.03
CA LEU A 385 -18.94 -2.48 -3.56
C LEU A 385 -19.72 -3.53 -4.37
N GLN A 386 -21.02 -3.63 -4.13
CA GLN A 386 -21.99 -4.47 -4.84
C GLN A 386 -23.40 -3.87 -4.64
N GLU A 387 -24.42 -4.44 -5.28
CA GLU A 387 -25.80 -3.93 -5.21
C GLU A 387 -26.36 -3.92 -3.77
N ASP A 388 -26.06 -4.95 -2.98
CA ASP A 388 -26.69 -5.18 -1.67
C ASP A 388 -25.95 -4.61 -0.45
N CYS A 389 -24.77 -4.00 -0.62
CA CYS A 389 -24.02 -3.41 0.50
C CYS A 389 -23.00 -2.33 0.06
N GLY A 390 -22.55 -1.53 1.04
CA GLY A 390 -21.56 -0.46 0.89
C GLY A 390 -22.18 0.93 1.09
N LYS A 391 -23.39 1.16 0.55
CA LYS A 391 -24.18 2.39 0.77
C LYS A 391 -25.15 2.28 1.96
N THR A 392 -25.80 1.14 2.11
CA THR A 392 -26.78 0.86 3.18
C THR A 392 -26.12 0.36 4.47
N GLY A 393 -24.84 -0.02 4.42
CA GLY A 393 -24.05 -0.51 5.53
C GLY A 393 -22.77 -1.21 5.06
N PRO A 394 -21.89 -1.66 5.99
CA PRO A 394 -20.66 -2.37 5.65
C PRO A 394 -20.92 -3.69 4.89
N CYS A 395 -20.09 -4.00 3.91
CA CYS A 395 -20.10 -5.27 3.18
C CYS A 395 -19.34 -6.36 3.92
N PRO A 396 -19.71 -7.65 3.85
CA PRO A 396 -18.81 -8.73 4.27
C PRO A 396 -17.43 -8.58 3.60
N LEU A 397 -16.34 -8.75 4.35
CA LEU A 397 -14.98 -8.54 3.85
C LEU A 397 -14.68 -9.39 2.59
N GLN A 398 -15.30 -10.57 2.50
CA GLN A 398 -15.21 -11.48 1.36
C GLN A 398 -15.66 -10.82 0.05
N VAL A 399 -16.55 -9.84 0.08
CA VAL A 399 -16.97 -9.08 -1.12
C VAL A 399 -15.78 -8.32 -1.70
N LEU A 400 -15.03 -7.60 -0.85
CA LEU A 400 -13.83 -6.88 -1.26
C LEU A 400 -12.74 -7.84 -1.76
N VAL A 401 -12.52 -8.96 -1.06
CA VAL A 401 -11.54 -9.97 -1.48
C VAL A 401 -11.90 -10.53 -2.86
N LYS A 402 -13.17 -10.90 -3.10
CA LYS A 402 -13.63 -11.41 -4.40
C LYS A 402 -13.47 -10.38 -5.52
N ARG A 403 -13.74 -9.10 -5.25
CA ARG A 403 -13.49 -8.01 -6.22
C ARG A 403 -12.02 -7.95 -6.62
N LEU A 404 -11.13 -8.03 -5.64
CA LEU A 404 -9.70 -7.90 -5.89
C LEU A 404 -9.10 -9.18 -6.51
N GLN A 405 -9.67 -10.36 -6.28
CA GLN A 405 -9.32 -11.58 -7.03
C GLN A 405 -9.62 -11.46 -8.53
N GLN A 406 -10.61 -10.65 -8.93
CA GLN A 406 -10.91 -10.38 -10.34
C GLN A 406 -9.88 -9.47 -11.01
N MET A 407 -8.87 -8.97 -10.29
CA MET A 407 -7.77 -8.18 -10.85
C MET A 407 -6.88 -8.99 -11.78
N GLY A 408 -6.87 -10.33 -11.67
CA GLY A 408 -6.01 -11.21 -12.47
C GLY A 408 -4.58 -11.36 -11.94
N TYR A 409 -4.31 -10.91 -10.72
CA TYR A 409 -3.05 -11.13 -9.99
C TYR A 409 -3.28 -11.01 -8.47
N ASP A 410 -2.56 -11.82 -7.68
CA ASP A 410 -2.76 -11.94 -6.23
C ASP A 410 -1.55 -11.43 -5.41
N ASP A 411 -0.42 -11.21 -6.07
CA ASP A 411 0.82 -10.75 -5.43
C ASP A 411 1.63 -9.81 -6.34
N ASP A 412 2.70 -9.26 -5.76
CA ASP A 412 3.56 -8.30 -6.44
C ASP A 412 4.24 -8.93 -7.68
N LEU A 413 4.49 -10.24 -7.70
CA LEU A 413 5.09 -10.95 -8.84
C LEU A 413 4.07 -11.20 -9.96
N GLY A 414 2.81 -11.46 -9.60
CA GLY A 414 1.67 -11.45 -10.51
C GLY A 414 1.51 -10.10 -11.18
N TRP A 415 1.57 -9.02 -10.40
CA TRP A 415 1.58 -7.66 -10.94
C TRP A 415 2.72 -7.44 -11.94
N CYS A 416 3.95 -7.84 -11.61
CA CYS A 416 5.10 -7.74 -12.51
C CYS A 416 4.85 -8.43 -13.87
N ARG A 417 4.20 -9.60 -13.86
CA ARG A 417 3.84 -10.32 -15.10
C ARG A 417 2.79 -9.57 -15.91
N VAL A 418 1.68 -9.16 -15.29
CA VAL A 418 0.58 -8.45 -15.98
C VAL A 418 1.04 -7.10 -16.52
N CYS A 419 1.97 -6.43 -15.85
CA CYS A 419 2.53 -5.16 -16.30
C CYS A 419 3.72 -5.30 -17.27
N SER A 420 4.19 -6.53 -17.53
CA SER A 420 5.45 -6.78 -18.26
C SER A 420 6.64 -6.00 -17.70
N ASN A 421 6.70 -5.80 -16.38
CA ASN A 421 7.76 -5.06 -15.72
C ASN A 421 8.98 -5.97 -15.47
N SER A 422 10.15 -5.50 -15.89
CA SER A 422 11.47 -6.12 -15.64
C SER A 422 12.35 -5.36 -14.68
N ASP A 423 12.02 -4.10 -14.40
CA ASP A 423 12.98 -3.10 -13.95
C ASP A 423 12.82 -2.81 -12.46
N SER A 424 11.61 -2.93 -11.90
CA SER A 424 11.39 -2.75 -10.47
C SER A 424 12.09 -3.86 -9.68
N GLU A 425 12.70 -3.53 -8.53
CA GLU A 425 13.46 -4.47 -7.70
C GLU A 425 12.69 -5.77 -7.42
N THR A 426 11.43 -5.68 -7.01
CA THR A 426 10.56 -6.84 -6.77
C THR A 426 10.45 -7.76 -8.00
N CYS A 427 10.34 -7.16 -9.19
CA CYS A 427 10.23 -7.89 -10.45
C CYS A 427 11.56 -8.54 -10.86
N GLN A 428 12.69 -7.86 -10.62
CA GLN A 428 14.02 -8.41 -10.83
C GLN A 428 14.30 -9.62 -9.91
N LEU A 429 14.02 -9.47 -8.61
CA LEU A 429 14.18 -10.55 -7.62
C LEU A 429 13.29 -11.76 -7.91
N GLY A 430 12.05 -11.52 -8.36
CA GLY A 430 11.14 -12.58 -8.79
C GLY A 430 11.67 -13.38 -9.98
N ARG A 431 12.33 -12.72 -10.94
CA ARG A 431 13.00 -13.39 -12.07
C ARG A 431 14.19 -14.21 -11.60
N TYR A 432 15.04 -13.66 -10.73
CA TYR A 432 16.18 -14.40 -10.19
C TYR A 432 15.75 -15.68 -9.48
N ARG A 433 14.72 -15.61 -8.63
CA ARG A 433 14.18 -16.79 -7.93
C ARG A 433 13.54 -17.83 -8.85
N SER A 434 13.00 -17.42 -10.01
CA SER A 434 12.39 -18.32 -10.99
C SER A 434 13.38 -18.87 -12.02
N THR A 435 14.63 -18.37 -12.08
CA THR A 435 15.66 -19.00 -12.90
C THR A 435 16.15 -20.32 -12.28
N PRO A 436 16.19 -21.44 -13.04
CA PRO A 436 16.54 -22.78 -12.53
C PRO A 436 18.04 -22.97 -12.17
N TYR A 437 18.78 -21.90 -11.92
CA TYR A 437 20.19 -21.97 -11.50
C TYR A 437 20.36 -22.62 -10.11
N SER A 438 19.35 -22.54 -9.24
CA SER A 438 19.36 -23.19 -7.92
C SER A 438 19.28 -24.72 -8.00
N ALA A 439 18.64 -25.28 -9.03
CA ALA A 439 18.56 -26.73 -9.23
C ALA A 439 19.92 -27.33 -9.64
N HIS A 440 20.70 -26.61 -10.45
CA HIS A 440 22.03 -27.07 -10.88
C HIS A 440 23.07 -27.02 -9.76
N ILE A 441 23.02 -26.01 -8.88
CA ILE A 441 23.92 -25.94 -7.71
C ILE A 441 23.56 -27.01 -6.68
N ALA A 442 22.27 -27.26 -6.43
CA ALA A 442 21.84 -28.35 -5.56
C ALA A 442 22.26 -29.74 -6.10
N ALA A 443 22.14 -29.95 -7.41
CA ALA A 443 22.60 -31.19 -8.06
C ALA A 443 24.15 -31.33 -8.02
N ALA A 444 24.89 -30.23 -8.17
CA ALA A 444 26.36 -30.22 -8.06
C ALA A 444 26.87 -30.43 -6.61
N ALA A 445 26.12 -29.97 -5.62
CA ALA A 445 26.43 -30.22 -4.21
C ALA A 445 26.17 -31.68 -3.79
N LEU A 446 25.18 -32.34 -4.42
CA LEU A 446 24.88 -33.76 -4.18
C LEU A 446 25.88 -34.71 -4.90
N SER A 447 26.42 -34.33 -6.06
CA SER A 447 27.42 -35.15 -6.77
C SER A 447 28.79 -35.12 -6.09
N SER A 448 29.17 -34.00 -5.47
CA SER A 448 30.44 -33.85 -4.74
C SER A 448 30.49 -34.66 -3.44
N SER A 449 29.36 -34.79 -2.73
CA SER A 449 29.26 -35.58 -1.50
C SER A 449 29.34 -37.09 -1.75
N ALA A 450 28.77 -37.59 -2.86
CA ALA A 450 28.91 -38.99 -3.27
C ALA A 450 30.37 -39.35 -3.61
N GLY A 451 31.10 -38.46 -4.28
CA GLY A 451 32.52 -38.65 -4.60
C GLY A 451 33.42 -38.75 -3.35
N VAL A 452 33.15 -37.92 -2.33
CA VAL A 452 33.88 -37.95 -1.05
C VAL A 452 33.62 -39.27 -0.30
N ILE A 453 32.37 -39.74 -0.26
CA ILE A 453 32.02 -41.01 0.39
C ILE A 453 32.71 -42.19 -0.32
N LEU A 454 32.69 -42.22 -1.66
CA LEU A 454 33.40 -43.23 -2.45
C LEU A 454 34.91 -43.22 -2.18
N LEU A 455 35.53 -42.05 -2.08
CA LEU A 455 36.96 -41.90 -1.76
C LEU A 455 37.28 -42.43 -0.35
N PHE A 456 36.45 -42.12 0.66
CA PHE A 456 36.60 -42.64 2.02
C PHE A 456 36.45 -44.17 2.07
N CYS A 457 35.47 -44.73 1.34
CA CYS A 457 35.31 -46.17 1.19
C CYS A 457 36.55 -46.82 0.54
N LEU A 458 37.09 -46.20 -0.50
CA LEU A 458 38.27 -46.71 -1.21
C LEU A 458 39.54 -46.65 -0.35
N LEU A 459 39.75 -45.54 0.37
CA LEU A 459 40.85 -45.38 1.33
C LEU A 459 40.75 -46.36 2.51
N SER A 460 39.54 -46.60 3.02
CA SER A 460 39.33 -47.57 4.10
C SER A 460 39.57 -49.02 3.64
N LEU A 461 39.19 -49.36 2.42
CA LEU A 461 39.51 -50.66 1.79
C LEU A 461 41.02 -50.82 1.58
N LEU A 462 41.70 -49.80 1.06
CA LEU A 462 43.15 -49.79 0.89
C LEU A 462 43.86 -49.93 2.25
N ARG A 463 43.41 -49.22 3.28
CA ARG A 463 43.95 -49.34 4.66
C ARG A 463 43.76 -50.74 5.23
N ARG A 464 42.58 -51.35 5.04
CA ARG A 464 42.34 -52.75 5.47
C ARG A 464 43.25 -53.75 4.72
N ARG A 465 43.51 -53.51 3.44
CA ARG A 465 44.40 -54.36 2.62
C ARG A 465 45.86 -54.20 3.06
N TYR A 466 46.28 -52.96 3.32
CA TYR A 466 47.62 -52.65 3.83
C TYR A 466 47.85 -53.22 5.24
N ASN A 467 46.87 -53.11 6.14
CA ASN A 467 46.97 -53.71 7.47
C ASN A 467 47.06 -55.25 7.41
N ARG A 468 46.32 -55.90 6.50
CA ARG A 468 46.47 -57.36 6.26
C ARG A 468 47.88 -57.71 5.78
N TYR A 469 48.41 -56.95 4.82
CA TYR A 469 49.79 -57.13 4.36
C TYR A 469 50.82 -56.98 5.49
N LEU A 470 50.67 -55.96 6.36
CA LEU A 470 51.56 -55.76 7.51
C LEU A 470 51.45 -56.88 8.54
N ASN A 471 50.23 -57.38 8.80
CA ASN A 471 50.03 -58.50 9.72
C ASN A 471 50.65 -59.80 9.19
N ASP A 472 50.51 -60.08 7.89
CA ASP A 472 51.17 -61.23 7.26
C ASP A 472 52.71 -61.12 7.32
N ARG A 473 53.26 -59.90 7.12
CA ARG A 473 54.70 -59.67 7.28
C ARG A 473 55.16 -59.86 8.72
N ARG A 474 54.39 -59.39 9.71
CA ARG A 474 54.70 -59.59 11.13
C ARG A 474 54.63 -61.06 11.52
N ALA A 475 53.63 -61.80 11.04
CA ALA A 475 53.52 -63.23 11.28
C ALA A 475 54.76 -63.99 10.75
N LYS A 476 55.23 -63.66 9.54
CA LYS A 476 56.46 -64.24 8.98
C LYS A 476 57.73 -63.85 9.75
N ALA A 477 57.80 -62.63 10.28
CA ALA A 477 58.93 -62.17 11.10
C ALA A 477 58.97 -62.85 12.48
N LEU A 478 57.80 -63.09 13.10
CA LEU A 478 57.71 -63.82 14.36
C LEU A 478 58.17 -65.27 14.22
N ASP A 479 57.82 -65.94 13.13
CA ASP A 479 58.24 -67.30 12.82
C ASP A 479 59.78 -67.41 12.70
N SER A 480 60.42 -66.40 12.09
CA SER A 480 61.89 -66.31 12.01
C SER A 480 62.55 -66.05 13.38
N SER A 481 61.94 -65.25 14.27
CA SER A 481 62.52 -64.96 15.59
C SER A 481 62.37 -66.13 16.59
N GLN A 482 61.32 -66.96 16.44
CA GLN A 482 61.17 -68.16 17.27
C GLN A 482 62.23 -69.22 16.94
N LEU A 483 62.71 -69.27 15.69
CA LEU A 483 63.88 -70.07 15.30
C LEU A 483 65.17 -69.61 15.99
N GLU A 484 65.43 -68.30 16.07
CA GLU A 484 66.63 -67.77 16.78
C GLU A 484 66.58 -67.96 18.31
N THR A 485 65.38 -67.93 18.91
CA THR A 485 65.23 -68.03 20.37
C THR A 485 65.38 -69.47 20.90
N LEU A 486 65.19 -70.48 20.05
CA LEU A 486 65.41 -71.89 20.39
C LEU A 486 66.90 -72.25 20.51
N GLU A 487 67.79 -71.57 19.77
CA GLU A 487 69.24 -71.80 19.90
C GLU A 487 69.82 -71.22 21.20
N LEU A 488 69.31 -70.08 21.70
CA LEU A 488 69.86 -69.38 22.87
C LEU A 488 69.49 -69.97 24.24
N LYS A 489 68.46 -70.83 24.35
CA LYS A 489 68.02 -71.42 25.63
C LYS A 489 68.82 -72.65 26.07
N SER A 490 69.81 -73.10 25.31
CA SER A 490 70.68 -74.22 25.68
C SER A 490 71.81 -73.88 26.67
N HIS A 491 71.97 -72.61 27.08
CA HIS A 491 73.24 -72.15 27.67
C HIS A 491 73.24 -71.53 29.08
N LYS A 492 72.14 -71.50 29.84
CA LYS A 492 72.19 -70.97 31.23
C LYS A 492 71.33 -71.76 32.22
N ARG A 493 71.94 -72.72 32.92
CA ARG A 493 71.38 -73.41 34.10
C ARG A 493 72.50 -73.82 35.07
N ALA A 494 72.77 -72.99 36.08
CA ALA A 494 73.56 -73.22 37.32
C ALA A 494 73.65 -71.84 37.99
N GLU A 495 73.44 -71.57 39.29
CA GLU A 495 73.41 -72.33 40.54
C GLU A 495 72.76 -71.44 41.65
N PRO A 496 72.56 -71.91 42.90
CA PRO A 496 71.50 -71.46 43.83
C PRO A 496 71.90 -70.53 45.00
N GLU A 497 70.84 -70.12 45.72
CA GLU A 497 70.71 -69.25 46.90
C GLU A 497 71.32 -69.76 48.22
N ASP A 498 71.64 -68.84 49.14
CA ASP A 498 71.50 -69.07 50.59
C ASP A 498 71.05 -67.80 51.37
N ARG A 499 70.48 -68.08 52.55
CA ARG A 499 69.54 -67.41 53.45
C ARG A 499 70.05 -66.26 54.31
N SER A 500 69.03 -65.61 54.93
CA SER A 500 68.84 -65.32 56.38
C SER A 500 68.77 -63.82 56.70
N GLN A 501 68.09 -63.32 57.73
CA GLN A 501 66.86 -63.62 58.50
C GLN A 501 66.73 -62.44 59.50
N VAL A 502 65.49 -62.01 59.82
CA VAL A 502 65.03 -61.42 61.12
C VAL A 502 65.67 -60.06 61.51
N GLN A 503 64.92 -58.99 61.82
CA GLN A 503 63.75 -58.85 62.69
C GLN A 503 62.86 -57.68 62.25
#